data_AF-A0A6J5G9J6-F1
#
_entry.id   AF-A0A6J5G9J6-F1
#
_cell.length_a   1.000
_cell.length_b   1.000
_cell.length_c   1.000
_cell.angle_alpha   90.00
_cell.angle_beta   90.00
_cell.angle_gamma   90.00
#
_symmetry.space_group_name_H-M   'P 1'
#
loop_
_entity.id
_entity.type
_entity.pdbx_description
1 polymer ?
#
loop_
_entity_poly.entity_id
_entity_poly.type
_entity_poly.pdbx_seq_one_letter_code
_entity_poly.pdbx_strand_id
1 'polypeptide(L)'
;MHVACLWSRWSAPGQPYLLSFAAITDEPLPEIAAAGHDRCIIPIKPKNLDAWLNSDPKSLDAMYAILDDRERPYYEHRLAA
;
A
#
# COMPACT_ATOMS: atom_id res chain seq x y z
N MET A 1 10.52 3.94 -2.92
CA MET A 1 9.55 3.31 -2.00
C MET A 1 8.59 2.47 -2.84
N HIS A 2 8.40 1.20 -2.50
CA HIS A 2 7.37 0.35 -3.10
C HIS A 2 6.11 0.41 -2.24
N VAL A 3 4.93 0.49 -2.86
CA VAL A 3 3.66 0.66 -2.15
C VAL A 3 2.80 -0.58 -2.38
N ALA A 4 2.25 -1.13 -1.30
CA ALA A 4 1.30 -2.22 -1.39
C ALA A 4 0.00 -1.72 -2.04
N CYS A 5 -0.43 -2.37 -3.13
CA CYS A 5 -1.62 -1.99 -3.88
C CYS A 5 -2.42 -3.22 -4.31
N LEU A 6 -3.73 -3.05 -4.40
CA LEU A 6 -4.60 -3.94 -5.16
C LEU A 6 -4.89 -3.29 -6.51
N TRP A 7 -5.00 -4.11 -7.56
CA TRP A 7 -5.35 -3.62 -8.90
C TRP A 7 -6.57 -4.36 -9.43
N SER A 8 -7.29 -3.72 -10.34
CA SER A 8 -8.43 -4.31 -11.03
C SER A 8 -8.50 -3.82 -12.47
N ARG A 9 -8.93 -4.72 -13.36
CA ARG A 9 -9.32 -4.40 -14.73
C ARG A 9 -10.83 -4.31 -14.81
N TRP A 10 -11.32 -3.13 -15.15
CA TRP A 10 -12.72 -2.90 -15.45
C TRP A 10 -12.98 -2.96 -16.96
N SER A 11 -14.15 -3.47 -17.33
CA SER A 11 -14.60 -3.60 -18.71
C SER A 11 -16.11 -3.38 -18.82
N ALA A 12 -16.55 -2.72 -19.89
CA ALA A 12 -17.96 -2.62 -20.26
C ALA A 12 -18.13 -2.65 -21.80
N PRO A 13 -19.29 -3.09 -22.32
CA PRO A 13 -19.55 -3.10 -23.76
C PRO A 13 -19.34 -1.72 -24.40
N GLY A 14 -18.58 -1.68 -25.49
CA GLY A 14 -18.29 -0.44 -26.23
C GLY A 14 -17.32 0.53 -25.55
N GLN A 15 -16.73 0.18 -24.40
CA GLN A 15 -15.77 1.00 -23.67
C GLN A 15 -14.37 0.40 -23.70
N PRO A 16 -13.30 1.22 -23.67
CA PRO A 16 -11.95 0.70 -23.47
C PRO A 16 -11.81 0.07 -22.08
N TYR A 17 -10.90 -0.89 -21.96
CA TYR A 17 -10.53 -1.43 -20.65
C TYR A 17 -9.91 -0.34 -19.79
N LEU A 18 -10.26 -0.32 -18.50
CA LEU A 18 -9.64 0.55 -17.51
C LEU A 18 -8.85 -0.29 -16.52
N LEU A 19 -7.55 -0.06 -16.44
CA LEU A 19 -6.70 -0.57 -15.37
C LEU A 19 -6.69 0.47 -14.25
N SER A 20 -7.02 0.03 -13.05
CA SER A 20 -7.06 0.87 -11.85
C SER A 20 -6.37 0.16 -10.70
N PHE A 21 -5.93 0.93 -9.70
CA PHE A 21 -5.36 0.39 -8.49
C PHE A 21 -5.74 1.25 -7.29
N ALA A 22 -5.63 0.66 -6.09
CA ALA A 22 -5.78 1.34 -4.82
C ALA A 22 -4.60 0.98 -3.91
N ALA A 23 -4.02 1.97 -3.25
CA ALA A 23 -2.99 1.74 -2.25
C ALA A 23 -3.62 1.20 -0.95
N ILE A 24 -2.94 0.25 -0.32
CA ILE A 24 -3.32 -0.27 0.99
C ILE A 24 -2.73 0.67 2.05
N THR A 25 -3.59 1.10 2.97
CA THR A 25 -3.23 1.97 4.08
C THR A 25 -3.46 1.28 5.41
N ASP A 26 -2.82 1.80 6.45
CA ASP A 26 -3.04 1.39 7.85
C ASP A 26 -3.01 2.61 8.78
N GLU A 27 -3.05 2.35 10.09
CA GLU A 27 -2.83 3.33 11.14
C GLU A 27 -1.56 4.16 10.89
N PRO A 28 -1.64 5.50 11.04
CA PRO A 28 -0.53 6.39 10.77
C PRO A 28 0.59 6.24 11.80
N LEU A 29 1.83 6.52 11.38
CA LEU A 29 2.92 6.76 12.33
C LEU A 29 2.62 8.03 13.15
N PRO A 30 3.15 8.15 14.39
CA PRO A 30 2.80 9.24 15.30
C PRO A 30 2.98 10.64 14.69
N GLU A 31 4.04 10.85 13.93
CA GLU A 31 4.35 12.12 13.28
C GLU A 31 3.45 12.43 12.09
N ILE A 32 2.93 11.39 11.41
CA ILE A 32 1.93 11.53 10.34
C ILE A 32 0.58 11.88 10.96
N ALA A 33 0.23 11.24 12.08
CA ALA A 33 -0.97 11.56 12.86
C ALA A 33 -0.92 13.00 13.40
N ALA A 34 0.24 13.43 13.91
CA ALA A 34 0.45 14.80 14.40
C ALA A 34 0.29 15.84 13.29
N ALA A 35 0.58 15.49 12.03
CA ALA A 35 0.34 16.34 10.87
C ALA A 35 -1.15 16.36 10.42
N GLY A 36 -2.04 15.63 11.09
CA GLY A 36 -3.49 15.65 10.86
C GLY A 36 -4.03 14.52 9.96
N HIS A 37 -3.20 13.51 9.63
CA HIS A 37 -3.64 12.35 8.85
C HIS A 37 -4.16 11.22 9.74
N ASP A 38 -5.20 10.52 9.28
CA ASP A 38 -5.81 9.38 9.95
C ASP A 38 -5.35 8.02 9.41
N ARG A 39 -4.59 8.00 8.30
CA ARG A 39 -4.05 6.80 7.67
C ARG A 39 -2.70 7.07 7.02
N CYS A 40 -1.85 6.06 6.91
CA CYS A 40 -0.64 6.10 6.08
C CYS A 40 -0.55 4.88 5.14
N ILE A 41 0.10 5.04 3.99
CA ILE A 41 0.36 3.93 3.05
C ILE A 41 1.31 2.90 3.67
N ILE A 42 1.16 1.62 3.28
CA ILE A 42 2.06 0.56 3.70
C ILE A 42 3.21 0.40 2.69
N PRO A 43 4.48 0.68 3.07
CA PRO A 43 5.61 0.40 2.21
C PRO A 43 5.95 -1.10 2.18
N ILE A 44 6.33 -1.60 1.01
CA ILE A 44 6.85 -2.97 0.85
C ILE A 44 8.38 -2.92 0.87
N LYS A 45 8.99 -3.73 1.76
CA LYS A 45 10.44 -3.95 1.77
C LYS A 45 10.87 -4.60 0.44
N PRO A 46 11.99 -4.18 -0.16
CA PRO A 46 12.46 -4.77 -1.42
C PRO A 46 12.56 -6.30 -1.40
N LYS A 47 12.97 -6.90 -0.26
CA LYS A 47 13.05 -8.36 -0.08
C LYS A 47 11.71 -9.10 -0.22
N ASN A 48 10.58 -8.40 -0.07
CA ASN A 48 9.24 -8.99 -0.13
C ASN A 48 8.55 -8.71 -1.48
N LEU A 49 9.20 -8.00 -2.42
CA LEU A 49 8.57 -7.55 -3.66
C LEU A 49 8.14 -8.71 -4.56
N ASP A 50 8.99 -9.71 -4.76
CA ASP A 50 8.68 -10.86 -5.61
C ASP A 50 7.52 -11.69 -5.04
N ALA A 51 7.51 -11.88 -3.71
CA ALA A 51 6.45 -12.60 -3.02
C ALA A 51 5.10 -11.85 -3.07
N TRP A 52 5.13 -10.51 -3.00
CA TRP A 52 3.94 -9.68 -3.15
C TRP A 52 3.35 -9.75 -4.56
N LEU A 53 4.20 -9.61 -5.60
CA LEU A 53 3.77 -9.60 -7.00
C LEU A 53 3.33 -10.98 -7.49
N ASN A 54 3.88 -12.06 -6.94
CA ASN A 54 3.61 -13.44 -7.33
C ASN A 54 2.94 -14.21 -6.18
N SER A 55 1.88 -13.65 -5.62
CA SER A 55 1.17 -14.22 -4.48
C SER A 55 0.31 -15.43 -4.85
N ASP A 56 0.12 -16.35 -3.88
CA ASP A 56 -0.91 -17.39 -3.96
C ASP A 56 -2.23 -16.85 -3.41
N PRO A 57 -3.30 -16.73 -4.22
CA PRO A 57 -4.61 -16.25 -3.75
C PRO A 57 -5.22 -17.08 -2.61
N LYS A 58 -4.72 -18.30 -2.38
CA LYS A 58 -5.15 -19.17 -1.27
C LYS A 58 -4.40 -18.92 0.03
N SER A 59 -3.35 -18.08 0.02
CA SER A 59 -2.48 -17.82 1.16
C SER A 59 -2.50 -16.33 1.54
N LEU A 60 -3.66 -15.86 1.99
CA LEU A 60 -3.81 -14.47 2.42
C LEU A 60 -2.94 -14.14 3.65
N ASP A 61 -2.71 -15.10 4.53
CA ASP A 61 -1.86 -14.91 5.73
C ASP A 61 -0.43 -14.53 5.36
N ALA A 62 0.11 -15.08 4.26
CA ALA A 62 1.43 -14.70 3.77
C ALA A 62 1.46 -13.24 3.28
N MET A 63 0.36 -12.76 2.69
CA MET A 63 0.24 -11.36 2.27
C MET A 63 0.14 -10.42 3.47
N TYR A 64 -0.66 -10.77 4.47
CA TYR A 64 -0.74 -10.00 5.72
C TYR A 64 0.62 -9.95 6.43
N ALA A 65 1.37 -11.05 6.47
CA ALA A 65 2.72 -11.06 7.04
C ALA A 65 3.70 -10.11 6.31
N ILE A 66 3.58 -9.96 4.98
CA ILE A 66 4.36 -8.97 4.21
C ILE A 66 3.97 -7.54 4.60
N LEU A 67 2.68 -7.27 4.76
CA LEU A 67 2.18 -5.95 5.19
C LEU A 67 2.62 -5.62 6.62
N ASP A 68 2.71 -6.61 7.51
CA ASP A 68 3.22 -6.42 8.86
C ASP A 68 4.73 -6.20 8.90
N ASP A 69 5.49 -6.87 8.03
CA ASP A 69 6.93 -6.65 7.81
C ASP A 69 7.24 -5.39 6.97
N ARG A 70 6.52 -4.30 7.24
CA ARG A 70 6.71 -2.99 6.60
C ARG A 70 7.87 -2.21 7.22
N GLU A 71 8.42 -1.27 6.46
CA GLU A 71 9.29 -0.23 7.03
C GLU A 71 8.44 0.80 7.77
N ARG A 72 8.99 1.35 8.85
CA ARG A 72 8.39 2.47 9.60
C ARG A 72 9.41 3.62 9.65
N PRO A 73 9.70 4.26 8.50
CA PRO A 73 10.62 5.38 8.47
C PRO A 73 10.01 6.55 9.24
N TYR A 74 10.86 7.37 9.85
CA TYR A 74 10.42 8.61 10.49
C TYR A 74 10.22 9.70 9.44
N TYR A 75 9.08 10.39 9.48
CA TYR A 75 8.76 11.47 8.55
C TYR A 75 8.85 12.86 9.20
N GLU A 76 9.82 13.66 8.76
CA GLU A 76 9.83 15.08 9.12
C GLU A 76 8.75 15.85 8.36
N HIS A 77 8.01 16.70 9.06
CA HIS A 77 7.04 17.62 8.48
C HIS A 77 7.33 19.06 8.88
N ARG A 78 6.85 20.01 8.08
CA ARG A 78 6.85 21.44 8.39
C ARG A 78 5.44 21.96 8.24
N LEU A 79 5.07 22.95 9.04
CA LEU A 79 3.82 23.68 8.86
C LEU A 79 3.83 24.32 7.46
N ALA A 80 2.74 24.13 6.72
CA ALA A 80 2.53 24.86 5.48
C ALA A 80 2.39 26.36 5.82
N ALA A 81 3.09 27.20 5.07
CA ALA A 81 3.12 28.66 5.25
C ALA A 81 1.76 29.32 5.00
#